data_AF-A0A848LRM8-F1
#
_entry.id   AF-A0A848LRM8-F1
#
_cell.length_a   1.000
_cell.length_b   1.000
_cell.length_c   1.000
_cell.angle_alpha   90.00
_cell.angle_beta   90.00
_cell.angle_gamma   90.00
#
_symmetry.space_group_name_H-M   'P 1'
#
loop_
_entity.id
_entity.type
_entity.pdbx_description
1 polymer ?
#
loop_
_entity_poly.entity_id
_entity_poly.type
_entity_poly.pdbx_seq_one_letter_code
_entity_poly.pdbx_strand_id
1 'polypeptide(L)'
;QPPAAAQAPASPATAAAEAPATAAAEAPATAAAELPHMDPPAKPMPAWEVVKRADRLMGESKHAEALAAYKQALDAGNMGTRTAYSAACAAALLGQKQEALRLLALAEKHGFRNAKWMQQDEDLVSLRGEPAFTAMVQRLPTLPPPHAAQNAELQRLFDEDQADRSPPPSGPEGWKVVSERDAQRRARVKELMAQDALKNGGDHLAAAFIFQHGHAQEDFAMARQLGAEAAKRGHPVGMWIAAAAWDRWLMNAGKPQRFGTQYQFDPQTKQPKLYPVDPSVSDEERARWGFPPLAEIPTVMR
;
A
#
# COMPACT_ATOMS: atom_id res chain seq x y z
N GLN A 1 -5.15 -19.88 15.06
CA GLN A 1 -4.44 -18.98 14.13
C GLN A 1 -5.48 -18.07 13.51
N PRO A 2 -5.20 -16.77 13.25
CA PRO A 2 -6.17 -15.94 12.55
C PRO A 2 -6.41 -16.51 11.14
N PRO A 3 -7.63 -16.46 10.59
CA PRO A 3 -7.92 -17.00 9.26
C PRO A 3 -7.07 -16.34 8.18
N ALA A 4 -6.77 -17.11 7.14
CA ALA A 4 -5.88 -16.72 6.05
C ALA A 4 -6.40 -15.48 5.30
N ALA A 5 -7.71 -15.26 5.22
CA ALA A 5 -8.31 -14.06 4.61
C ALA A 5 -7.88 -12.73 5.23
N ALA A 6 -7.57 -12.70 6.54
CA ALA A 6 -7.05 -11.50 7.22
C ALA A 6 -5.55 -11.26 6.92
N GLN A 7 -4.90 -12.25 6.29
CA GLN A 7 -3.49 -12.28 5.92
C GLN A 7 -3.27 -12.28 4.40
N ALA A 8 -4.35 -12.19 3.61
CA ALA A 8 -4.23 -12.04 2.17
C ALA A 8 -3.29 -10.86 1.88
N PRO A 9 -2.22 -11.06 1.10
CA PRO A 9 -1.22 -10.04 0.90
C PRO A 9 -1.92 -8.79 0.38
N ALA A 10 -1.74 -7.68 1.10
CA ALA A 10 -2.02 -6.39 0.51
C ALA A 10 -1.31 -6.34 -0.84
N SER A 11 -1.97 -5.80 -1.88
CA SER A 11 -1.18 -5.22 -2.98
C SER A 11 -0.13 -4.33 -2.30
N PRO A 12 1.16 -4.48 -2.63
CA PRO A 12 2.25 -4.03 -1.79
C PRO A 12 2.28 -2.50 -1.77
N ALA A 13 1.53 -1.94 -0.85
CA ALA A 13 1.80 -0.63 -0.30
C ALA A 13 2.06 -0.92 1.18
N THR A 14 3.34 -1.08 1.50
CA THR A 14 3.97 -1.48 2.79
C THR A 14 4.03 -2.98 3.07
N ALA A 15 5.17 -3.60 3.40
CA ALA A 15 6.51 -3.08 3.72
C ALA A 15 7.54 -3.66 2.72
N ALA A 16 8.04 -2.83 1.80
CA ALA A 16 9.32 -3.14 1.19
C ALA A 16 10.37 -2.95 2.29
N ALA A 17 11.32 -3.88 2.41
CA ALA A 17 12.44 -3.69 3.31
C ALA A 17 13.03 -2.30 3.06
N GLU A 18 13.08 -1.48 4.10
CA GLU A 18 13.75 -0.19 4.01
C GLU A 18 15.25 -0.45 4.13
N ALA A 19 16.05 0.38 3.46
CA ALA A 19 17.46 0.46 3.81
C ALA A 19 17.55 0.64 5.33
N PRO A 20 18.45 -0.07 6.03
CA PRO A 20 18.71 0.25 7.41
C PRO A 20 18.94 1.76 7.47
N ALA A 21 18.26 2.44 8.39
CA ALA A 21 18.51 3.86 8.63
C ALA A 21 20.00 3.99 8.92
N THR A 22 20.78 4.30 7.88
CA THR A 22 22.13 4.79 8.04
C THR A 22 21.94 6.03 8.86
N ALA A 23 22.56 6.04 10.05
CA ALA A 23 22.59 7.20 10.92
C ALA A 23 22.79 8.41 10.01
N ALA A 24 21.78 9.29 9.99
CA ALA A 24 21.78 10.46 9.15
C ALA A 24 23.15 11.12 9.34
N ALA A 25 23.98 11.10 8.30
CA ALA A 25 25.13 11.98 8.29
C ALA A 25 24.53 13.38 8.48
N GLU A 26 24.93 14.05 9.54
CA GLU A 26 24.52 15.41 9.88
C GLU A 26 24.93 16.35 8.73
N ALA A 27 24.12 16.38 7.68
CA ALA A 27 24.18 17.40 6.67
C ALA A 27 23.56 18.66 7.29
N PRO A 28 24.19 19.84 7.14
CA PRO A 28 23.68 21.06 7.74
C PRO A 28 22.30 21.35 7.14
N ALA A 29 21.30 21.46 8.02
CA ALA A 29 19.96 21.91 7.70
C ALA A 29 20.04 23.35 7.18
N THR A 30 20.21 23.53 5.87
CA THR A 30 19.66 24.71 5.22
C THR A 30 18.16 24.58 5.37
N ALA A 31 17.54 25.58 6.00
CA ALA A 31 16.12 25.59 6.30
C ALA A 31 15.31 25.48 5.00
N ALA A 32 15.04 24.27 4.55
CA ALA A 32 14.05 24.02 3.53
C ALA A 32 12.75 24.64 4.04
N ALA A 33 12.16 25.53 3.22
CA ALA A 33 10.88 26.15 3.52
C ALA A 33 9.90 25.06 3.99
N GLU A 34 9.16 25.31 5.06
CA GLU A 34 8.26 24.31 5.63
C GLU A 34 7.35 23.74 4.56
N LEU A 35 7.25 22.42 4.50
CA LEU A 35 6.40 21.75 3.53
C LEU A 35 4.92 22.13 3.81
N PRO A 36 4.22 22.80 2.87
CA PRO A 36 2.91 23.35 3.15
C PRO A 36 1.91 22.28 3.55
N HIS A 37 0.94 22.66 4.38
CA HIS A 37 -0.21 21.82 4.69
C HIS A 37 -0.93 21.40 3.40
N MET A 38 -1.43 20.17 3.37
CA MET A 38 -2.20 19.59 2.28
C MET A 38 -3.47 19.01 2.90
N ASP A 39 -4.63 19.31 2.33
CA ASP A 39 -5.86 18.55 2.59
C ASP A 39 -5.85 17.21 1.85
N PRO A 40 -6.63 16.20 2.28
CA PRO A 40 -6.73 14.93 1.58
C PRO A 40 -6.99 15.15 0.08
N PRO A 41 -6.15 14.60 -0.81
CA PRO A 41 -6.22 14.86 -2.25
C PRO A 41 -7.42 14.19 -2.93
N ALA A 42 -8.05 13.23 -2.26
CA ALA A 42 -9.24 12.53 -2.67
C ALA A 42 -10.05 12.11 -1.43
N LYS A 43 -11.27 11.61 -1.63
CA LYS A 43 -12.02 10.96 -0.55
C LYS A 43 -11.40 9.58 -0.26
N PRO A 44 -11.39 9.13 1.00
CA PRO A 44 -11.02 7.76 1.31
C PRO A 44 -11.98 6.77 0.66
N MET A 45 -11.53 5.53 0.50
CA MET A 45 -12.36 4.44 -0.02
C MET A 45 -13.68 4.36 0.78
N PRO A 46 -14.87 4.31 0.13
CA PRO A 46 -16.14 4.25 0.84
C PRO A 46 -16.18 3.10 1.86
N ALA A 47 -16.78 3.32 3.02
CA ALA A 47 -16.96 2.30 4.05
C ALA A 47 -15.67 1.55 4.49
N TRP A 48 -14.49 2.18 4.38
CA TRP A 48 -13.21 1.55 4.79
C TRP A 48 -13.19 1.12 6.27
N GLU A 49 -13.88 1.84 7.16
CA GLU A 49 -14.04 1.46 8.58
C GLU A 49 -14.87 0.17 8.73
N VAL A 50 -15.90 0.01 7.88
CA VAL A 50 -16.71 -1.22 7.83
C VAL A 50 -15.85 -2.40 7.39
N VAL A 51 -14.94 -2.20 6.43
CA VAL A 51 -13.96 -3.21 6.03
C VAL A 51 -13.05 -3.58 7.20
N LYS A 52 -12.50 -2.60 7.95
CA LYS A 52 -11.68 -2.92 9.14
C LYS A 52 -12.46 -3.72 10.17
N ARG A 53 -13.72 -3.36 10.42
CA ARG A 53 -14.60 -4.14 11.30
C ARG A 53 -14.80 -5.57 10.76
N ALA A 54 -15.01 -5.73 9.47
CA ALA A 54 -15.15 -7.03 8.82
C ALA A 54 -13.87 -7.89 8.96
N ASP A 55 -12.70 -7.29 8.78
CA ASP A 55 -11.40 -7.96 8.97
C ASP A 55 -11.22 -8.45 10.42
N ARG A 56 -11.63 -7.64 11.41
CA ARG A 56 -11.64 -8.07 12.82
C ARG A 56 -12.60 -9.24 13.05
N LEU A 57 -13.82 -9.18 12.50
CA LEU A 57 -14.79 -10.27 12.61
C LEU A 57 -14.27 -11.56 11.95
N MET A 58 -13.57 -11.46 10.83
CA MET A 58 -12.84 -12.60 10.26
C MET A 58 -11.83 -13.14 11.26
N GLY A 59 -10.98 -12.28 11.83
CA GLY A 59 -10.02 -12.63 12.88
C GLY A 59 -10.61 -13.42 14.07
N GLU A 60 -11.86 -13.12 14.42
CA GLU A 60 -12.64 -13.74 15.50
C GLU A 60 -13.43 -14.99 15.06
N SER A 61 -13.23 -15.49 13.84
CA SER A 61 -13.99 -16.59 13.22
C SER A 61 -15.49 -16.34 13.09
N LYS A 62 -15.93 -15.08 13.14
CA LYS A 62 -17.32 -14.64 12.98
C LYS A 62 -17.68 -14.46 11.51
N HIS A 63 -17.59 -15.54 10.74
CA HIS A 63 -17.62 -15.49 9.27
C HIS A 63 -18.94 -14.94 8.69
N ALA A 64 -20.07 -15.23 9.33
CA ALA A 64 -21.37 -14.71 8.89
C ALA A 64 -21.48 -13.19 9.06
N GLU A 65 -21.11 -12.67 10.24
CA GLU A 65 -21.09 -11.22 10.48
C GLU A 65 -20.04 -10.52 9.61
N ALA A 66 -18.87 -11.13 9.42
CA ALA A 66 -17.83 -10.62 8.54
C ALA A 66 -18.31 -10.49 7.08
N LEU A 67 -18.93 -11.54 6.54
CA LEU A 67 -19.49 -11.52 5.18
C LEU A 67 -20.54 -10.42 5.02
N ALA A 68 -21.44 -10.26 6.00
CA ALA A 68 -22.43 -9.19 5.99
C ALA A 68 -21.78 -7.80 5.97
N ALA A 69 -20.75 -7.57 6.79
CA ALA A 69 -20.02 -6.31 6.83
C ALA A 69 -19.24 -6.03 5.53
N TYR A 70 -18.59 -7.04 4.94
CA TYR A 70 -17.96 -6.86 3.63
C TYR A 70 -18.97 -6.52 2.55
N LYS A 71 -20.12 -7.20 2.51
CA LYS A 71 -21.20 -6.89 1.55
C LYS A 71 -21.71 -5.46 1.72
N GLN A 72 -21.91 -5.02 2.96
CA GLN A 72 -22.25 -3.62 3.26
C GLN A 72 -21.21 -2.64 2.68
N ALA A 73 -19.92 -2.94 2.80
CA ALA A 73 -18.87 -2.09 2.23
C ALA A 73 -18.90 -2.10 0.69
N LEU A 74 -19.06 -3.27 0.07
CA LEU A 74 -19.19 -3.40 -1.39
C LEU A 74 -20.41 -2.64 -1.93
N ASP A 75 -21.56 -2.74 -1.25
CA ASP A 75 -22.79 -2.04 -1.61
C ASP A 75 -22.64 -0.50 -1.46
N ALA A 76 -21.80 -0.05 -0.53
CA ALA A 76 -21.42 1.36 -0.39
C ALA A 76 -20.42 1.84 -1.45
N GLY A 77 -20.04 0.98 -2.41
CA GLY A 77 -19.10 1.31 -3.49
C GLY A 77 -17.64 1.13 -3.11
N ASN A 78 -17.31 0.39 -2.05
CA ASN A 78 -15.92 0.03 -1.77
C ASN A 78 -15.39 -0.92 -2.85
N MET A 79 -14.43 -0.45 -3.65
CA MET A 79 -13.83 -1.22 -4.74
C MET A 79 -12.46 -1.82 -4.34
N GLY A 80 -12.18 -1.96 -3.05
CA GLY A 80 -10.95 -2.58 -2.57
C GLY A 80 -10.85 -4.03 -3.03
N THR A 81 -9.74 -4.39 -3.68
CA THR A 81 -9.47 -5.76 -4.15
C THR A 81 -9.59 -6.78 -3.02
N ARG A 82 -9.05 -6.45 -1.84
CA ARG A 82 -9.15 -7.28 -0.63
C ARG A 82 -10.57 -7.39 -0.10
N THR A 83 -11.39 -6.36 -0.21
CA THR A 83 -12.75 -6.37 0.35
C THR A 83 -13.60 -7.47 -0.30
N ALA A 84 -13.61 -7.55 -1.63
CA ALA A 84 -14.32 -8.61 -2.34
C ALA A 84 -13.67 -9.99 -2.15
N TYR A 85 -12.33 -10.04 -2.09
CA TYR A 85 -11.60 -11.29 -1.84
C TYR A 85 -11.90 -11.88 -0.46
N SER A 86 -11.78 -11.08 0.60
CA SER A 86 -12.05 -11.51 1.97
C SER A 86 -13.53 -11.84 2.19
N ALA A 87 -14.44 -11.15 1.49
CA ALA A 87 -15.84 -11.55 1.41
C ALA A 87 -15.99 -12.95 0.81
N ALA A 88 -15.26 -13.26 -0.27
CA ALA A 88 -15.28 -14.58 -0.87
C ALA A 88 -14.78 -15.67 0.07
N CYS A 89 -13.69 -15.41 0.81
CA CYS A 89 -13.20 -16.32 1.84
C CYS A 89 -14.25 -16.56 2.93
N ALA A 90 -14.90 -15.51 3.43
CA ALA A 90 -15.98 -15.62 4.41
C ALA A 90 -17.15 -16.48 3.89
N ALA A 91 -17.56 -16.27 2.64
CA ALA A 91 -18.59 -17.08 1.98
C ALA A 91 -18.16 -18.55 1.81
N ALA A 92 -16.90 -18.81 1.44
CA ALA A 92 -16.36 -20.15 1.27
C ALA A 92 -16.32 -20.93 2.59
N LEU A 93 -15.93 -20.29 3.69
CA LEU A 93 -15.94 -20.86 5.05
C LEU A 93 -17.35 -21.18 5.55
N LEU A 94 -18.36 -20.46 5.06
CA LEU A 94 -19.78 -20.74 5.33
C LEU A 94 -20.37 -21.81 4.39
N GLY A 95 -19.57 -22.42 3.50
CA GLY A 95 -20.03 -23.39 2.51
C GLY A 95 -20.82 -22.78 1.34
N GLN A 96 -20.87 -21.46 1.22
CA GLN A 96 -21.62 -20.74 0.19
C GLN A 96 -20.81 -20.64 -1.12
N LYS A 97 -20.54 -21.79 -1.76
CA LYS A 97 -19.64 -21.90 -2.90
C LYS A 97 -19.94 -20.94 -4.05
N GLN A 98 -21.21 -20.83 -4.46
CA GLN A 98 -21.60 -19.98 -5.58
C GLN A 98 -21.40 -18.49 -5.28
N GLU A 99 -21.71 -18.07 -4.05
CA GLU A 99 -21.49 -16.68 -3.63
C GLU A 99 -19.98 -16.37 -3.53
N ALA A 100 -19.19 -17.31 -3.01
CA ALA A 100 -17.74 -17.16 -2.96
C ALA A 100 -17.13 -16.99 -4.36
N LEU A 101 -17.53 -17.82 -5.35
CA LEU A 101 -17.08 -17.68 -6.74
C LEU A 101 -17.49 -16.34 -7.36
N ARG A 102 -18.72 -15.86 -7.08
CA ARG A 102 -19.19 -14.54 -7.52
C ARG A 102 -18.34 -13.41 -6.94
N LEU A 103 -18.00 -13.49 -5.65
CA LEU A 103 -17.17 -12.52 -4.96
C LEU A 103 -15.70 -12.55 -5.41
N LEU A 104 -15.15 -13.72 -5.72
CA LEU A 104 -13.82 -13.84 -6.35
C LEU A 104 -13.80 -13.17 -7.73
N ALA A 105 -14.84 -13.36 -8.54
CA ALA A 105 -14.94 -12.69 -9.85
C ALA A 105 -15.04 -11.15 -9.68
N LEU A 106 -15.70 -10.68 -8.63
CA LEU A 106 -15.73 -9.26 -8.28
C LEU A 106 -14.35 -8.75 -7.83
N ALA A 107 -13.62 -9.53 -7.03
CA ALA A 107 -12.25 -9.20 -6.62
C ALA A 107 -11.32 -9.08 -7.84
N GLU A 108 -11.42 -10.01 -8.79
CA GLU A 108 -10.70 -9.94 -10.07
C GLU A 108 -11.04 -8.65 -10.83
N LYS A 109 -12.33 -8.32 -10.95
CA LYS A 109 -12.80 -7.09 -11.63
C LYS A 109 -12.23 -5.83 -10.97
N HIS A 110 -12.09 -5.82 -9.65
CA HIS A 110 -11.48 -4.72 -8.90
C HIS A 110 -9.95 -4.72 -8.93
N GLY A 111 -9.32 -5.74 -9.50
CA GLY A 111 -7.87 -5.76 -9.70
C GLY A 111 -7.12 -6.81 -8.89
N PHE A 112 -7.78 -7.74 -8.21
CA PHE A 112 -7.08 -8.85 -7.56
C PHE A 112 -6.36 -9.70 -8.62
N ARG A 113 -5.09 -10.05 -8.37
CA ARG A 113 -4.25 -10.83 -9.31
C ARG A 113 -3.48 -11.99 -8.69
N ASN A 114 -3.49 -12.15 -7.37
CA ASN A 114 -2.62 -13.11 -6.68
C ASN A 114 -3.15 -14.55 -6.75
N ALA A 115 -3.00 -15.19 -7.90
CA ALA A 115 -3.42 -16.56 -8.15
C ALA A 115 -2.70 -17.57 -7.24
N LYS A 116 -1.40 -17.34 -6.97
CA LYS A 116 -0.61 -18.20 -6.09
C LYS A 116 -1.20 -18.22 -4.67
N TRP A 117 -1.54 -17.04 -4.14
CA TRP A 117 -2.20 -16.95 -2.84
C TRP A 117 -3.54 -17.66 -2.85
N MET A 118 -4.39 -17.44 -3.86
CA MET A 118 -5.68 -18.15 -4.00
C MET A 118 -5.55 -19.67 -3.92
N GLN A 119 -4.52 -20.24 -4.54
CA GLN A 119 -4.28 -21.68 -4.52
C GLN A 119 -3.83 -22.20 -3.14
N GLN A 120 -3.21 -21.35 -2.33
CA GLN A 120 -2.67 -21.69 -1.02
C GLN A 120 -3.66 -21.41 0.11
N ASP A 121 -4.53 -20.42 -0.07
CA ASP A 121 -5.50 -19.95 0.91
C ASP A 121 -6.41 -21.09 1.39
N GLU A 122 -6.34 -21.39 2.69
CA GLU A 122 -7.08 -22.47 3.31
C GLU A 122 -8.58 -22.18 3.34
N ASP A 123 -8.97 -20.91 3.38
CA ASP A 123 -10.36 -20.48 3.40
C ASP A 123 -11.08 -20.84 2.09
N LEU A 124 -10.32 -21.01 1.00
CA LEU A 124 -10.83 -21.32 -0.35
C LEU A 124 -10.70 -22.80 -0.72
N VAL A 125 -10.28 -23.69 0.19
CA VAL A 125 -10.12 -25.13 -0.07
C VAL A 125 -11.37 -25.75 -0.70
N SER A 126 -12.55 -25.35 -0.23
CA SER A 126 -13.84 -25.86 -0.73
C SER A 126 -14.12 -25.52 -2.19
N LEU A 127 -13.41 -24.53 -2.77
CA LEU A 127 -13.58 -24.07 -4.15
C LEU A 127 -12.57 -24.68 -5.13
N ARG A 128 -11.49 -25.32 -4.65
CA ARG A 128 -10.39 -25.77 -5.52
C ARG A 128 -10.80 -26.83 -6.56
N GLY A 129 -11.87 -27.58 -6.29
CA GLY A 129 -12.45 -28.54 -7.24
C GLY A 129 -13.45 -27.93 -8.24
N GLU A 130 -13.83 -26.66 -8.07
CA GLU A 130 -14.82 -26.01 -8.93
C GLU A 130 -14.17 -25.57 -10.25
N PRO A 131 -14.75 -25.93 -11.42
CA PRO A 131 -14.19 -25.53 -12.73
C PRO A 131 -13.97 -24.02 -12.87
N ALA A 132 -14.90 -23.21 -12.33
CA ALA A 132 -14.80 -21.76 -12.36
C ALA A 132 -13.60 -21.22 -11.57
N PHE A 133 -13.26 -21.83 -10.43
CA PHE A 133 -12.10 -21.47 -9.63
C PHE A 133 -10.80 -21.79 -10.39
N THR A 134 -10.71 -23.00 -10.95
CA THR A 134 -9.56 -23.43 -11.76
C THR A 134 -9.32 -22.50 -12.96
N ALA A 135 -10.38 -22.16 -13.69
CA ALA A 135 -10.30 -21.22 -14.81
C ALA A 135 -9.82 -19.83 -14.37
N MET A 136 -10.28 -19.34 -13.21
CA MET A 136 -9.85 -18.05 -12.67
C MET A 136 -8.37 -18.07 -12.29
N VAL A 137 -7.91 -19.08 -11.56
CA VAL A 137 -6.50 -19.24 -11.16
C VAL A 137 -5.56 -19.27 -12.36
N GLN A 138 -5.96 -19.92 -13.46
CA GLN A 138 -5.18 -19.96 -14.69
C GLN A 138 -5.16 -18.62 -15.45
N ARG A 139 -6.26 -17.86 -15.35
CA ARG A 139 -6.44 -16.59 -16.07
C ARG A 139 -5.80 -15.39 -15.35
N LEU A 140 -5.83 -15.33 -14.03
CA LEU A 140 -5.33 -14.19 -13.27
C LEU A 140 -3.89 -13.77 -13.61
N PRO A 141 -2.92 -14.68 -13.81
CA PRO A 141 -1.55 -14.31 -14.18
C PRO A 141 -1.41 -13.72 -15.59
N THR A 142 -2.40 -13.89 -16.47
CA THR A 142 -2.37 -13.37 -17.85
C THR A 142 -2.99 -11.98 -17.99
N LEU A 143 -3.67 -11.51 -16.94
CA LEU A 143 -4.26 -10.18 -16.91
C LEU A 143 -3.19 -9.11 -16.62
N PRO A 144 -3.32 -7.90 -17.20
CA PRO A 144 -2.42 -6.81 -16.87
C PRO A 144 -2.55 -6.42 -15.39
N PRO A 145 -1.50 -5.82 -14.80
CA PRO A 145 -1.56 -5.26 -13.46
C PRO A 145 -2.72 -4.26 -13.34
N PRO A 146 -3.47 -4.26 -12.23
CA PRO A 146 -4.50 -3.26 -12.00
C PRO A 146 -3.86 -1.88 -11.86
N HIS A 147 -4.53 -0.85 -12.37
CA HIS A 147 -4.09 0.55 -12.25
C HIS A 147 -2.65 0.81 -12.72
N ALA A 148 -2.15 0.03 -13.68
CA ALA A 148 -0.81 0.16 -14.22
C ALA A 148 -0.55 1.58 -14.77
N ALA A 149 0.72 1.97 -14.76
CA ALA A 149 1.19 3.12 -15.51
C ALA A 149 0.88 2.92 -17.00
N GLN A 150 0.36 3.96 -17.63
CA GLN A 150 0.09 3.94 -19.08
C GLN A 150 1.40 4.06 -19.85
N ASN A 151 2.37 4.79 -19.30
CA ASN A 151 3.71 4.87 -19.85
C ASN A 151 4.49 3.59 -19.50
N ALA A 152 4.80 2.79 -20.53
CA ALA A 152 5.50 1.52 -20.36
C ALA A 152 6.90 1.67 -19.74
N GLU A 153 7.58 2.81 -19.97
CA GLU A 153 8.87 3.07 -19.34
C GLU A 153 8.70 3.35 -17.84
N LEU A 154 7.72 4.16 -17.43
CA LEU A 154 7.42 4.37 -16.00
C LEU A 154 7.03 3.07 -15.30
N GLN A 155 6.20 2.24 -15.94
CA GLN A 155 5.85 0.93 -15.39
C GLN A 155 7.10 0.09 -15.16
N ARG A 156 8.00 0.02 -16.15
CA ARG A 156 9.26 -0.73 -16.02
C ARG A 156 10.14 -0.19 -14.90
N LEU A 157 10.32 1.13 -14.80
CA LEU A 157 11.13 1.75 -13.74
C LEU A 157 10.58 1.43 -12.35
N PHE A 158 9.24 1.46 -12.19
CA PHE A 158 8.58 1.07 -10.95
C PHE A 158 8.79 -0.42 -10.64
N ASP A 159 8.57 -1.31 -11.61
CA ASP A 159 8.74 -2.75 -11.42
C ASP A 159 10.18 -3.10 -11.01
N GLU A 160 11.17 -2.49 -11.65
CA GLU A 160 12.59 -2.67 -11.31
C GLU A 160 12.93 -2.11 -9.91
N ASP A 161 12.37 -0.95 -9.54
CA ASP A 161 12.53 -0.35 -8.21
C ASP A 161 11.98 -1.27 -7.11
N GLN A 162 10.79 -1.85 -7.31
CA GLN A 162 10.21 -2.78 -6.35
C GLN A 162 10.98 -4.12 -6.32
N ALA A 163 11.44 -4.60 -7.47
CA ALA A 163 12.18 -5.87 -7.59
C ALA A 163 13.54 -5.84 -6.87
N ASP A 164 14.23 -4.69 -6.86
CA ASP A 164 15.49 -4.51 -6.12
C ASP A 164 15.35 -4.75 -4.61
N ARG A 165 14.12 -4.77 -4.07
CA ARG A 165 13.79 -4.93 -2.66
C ARG A 165 13.19 -6.29 -2.30
N SER A 166 13.11 -7.22 -3.26
CA SER A 166 12.50 -8.55 -3.07
C SER A 166 13.31 -9.68 -3.73
N PRO A 167 14.09 -10.48 -2.97
CA PRO A 167 14.26 -10.38 -1.51
C PRO A 167 15.04 -9.11 -1.11
N PRO A 168 14.95 -8.68 0.17
CA PRO A 168 15.67 -7.51 0.65
C PRO A 168 17.18 -7.58 0.38
N PRO A 169 17.83 -6.46 0.01
CA PRO A 169 19.28 -6.40 -0.12
C PRO A 169 20.00 -6.77 1.18
N SER A 170 21.03 -7.62 1.03
CA SER A 170 21.87 -8.05 2.14
C SER A 170 22.96 -7.02 2.44
N GLY A 171 22.93 -6.45 3.65
CA GLY A 171 23.99 -5.60 4.17
C GLY A 171 24.17 -4.25 3.44
N PRO A 172 25.09 -3.40 3.91
CA PRO A 172 25.27 -2.05 3.38
C PRO A 172 25.64 -1.99 1.90
N GLU A 173 26.43 -2.93 1.40
CA GLU A 173 26.86 -2.97 0.00
C GLU A 173 25.69 -3.24 -0.96
N GLY A 174 24.76 -4.12 -0.59
CA GLY A 174 23.54 -4.34 -1.36
C GLY A 174 22.69 -3.07 -1.43
N TRP A 175 22.55 -2.37 -0.30
CA TRP A 175 21.81 -1.11 -0.23
C TRP A 175 22.47 0.03 -1.00
N LYS A 176 23.80 0.05 -1.10
CA LYS A 176 24.52 1.01 -1.93
C LYS A 176 24.15 0.86 -3.41
N VAL A 177 24.14 -0.38 -3.92
CA VAL A 177 23.75 -0.67 -5.32
C VAL A 177 22.31 -0.25 -5.59
N VAL A 178 21.39 -0.55 -4.68
CA VAL A 178 19.98 -0.12 -4.81
C VAL A 178 19.88 1.41 -4.81
N SER A 179 20.59 2.09 -3.91
CA SER A 179 20.56 3.56 -3.83
C SER A 179 21.10 4.23 -5.10
N GLU A 180 22.14 3.67 -5.72
CA GLU A 180 22.67 4.15 -7.01
C GLU A 180 21.64 3.98 -8.15
N ARG A 181 20.94 2.83 -8.19
CA ARG A 181 19.87 2.60 -9.18
C ARG A 181 18.68 3.51 -8.94
N ASP A 182 18.27 3.72 -7.69
CA ASP A 182 17.17 4.63 -7.36
C ASP A 182 17.49 6.07 -7.80
N ALA A 183 18.73 6.53 -7.64
CA ALA A 183 19.15 7.84 -8.13
C ALA A 183 19.04 7.95 -9.66
N GLN A 184 19.43 6.91 -10.40
CA GLN A 184 19.28 6.85 -11.86
C GLN A 184 17.80 6.86 -12.28
N ARG A 185 16.94 6.09 -11.60
CA ARG A 185 15.49 6.08 -11.84
C ARG A 185 14.88 7.45 -11.57
N ARG A 186 15.23 8.11 -10.46
CA ARG A 186 14.77 9.48 -10.15
C ARG A 186 15.18 10.47 -11.24
N ALA A 187 16.43 10.41 -11.73
CA ALA A 187 16.87 11.24 -12.85
C ALA A 187 16.02 11.00 -14.11
N ARG A 188 15.76 9.73 -14.46
CA ARG A 188 14.95 9.39 -15.63
C ARG A 188 13.49 9.83 -15.50
N VAL A 189 12.88 9.67 -14.32
CA VAL A 189 11.51 10.14 -14.08
C VAL A 189 11.43 11.66 -14.21
N LYS A 190 12.43 12.42 -13.77
CA LYS A 190 12.47 13.89 -13.98
C LYS A 190 12.44 14.26 -15.46
N GLU A 191 13.15 13.54 -16.31
CA GLU A 191 13.11 13.76 -17.77
C GLU A 191 11.73 13.46 -18.35
N LEU A 192 11.09 12.35 -17.93
CA LEU A 192 9.73 11.99 -18.35
C LEU A 192 8.70 13.02 -17.90
N MET A 193 8.85 13.58 -16.68
CA MET A 193 8.00 14.66 -16.20
C MET A 193 8.19 15.95 -17.01
N ALA A 194 9.43 16.31 -17.36
CA ALA A 194 9.71 17.47 -18.21
C ALA A 194 9.12 17.33 -19.63
N GLN A 195 8.88 16.10 -20.07
CA GLN A 195 8.24 15.76 -21.34
C GLN A 195 6.71 15.63 -21.22
N ASP A 196 6.12 15.95 -20.06
CA ASP A 196 4.70 15.77 -19.77
C ASP A 196 4.23 14.32 -20.00
N ALA A 197 5.07 13.33 -19.68
CA ALA A 197 4.82 11.92 -20.00
C ALA A 197 3.94 11.16 -18.98
N LEU A 198 3.57 11.79 -17.85
CA LEU A 198 2.72 11.19 -16.81
C LEU A 198 1.26 11.56 -17.08
N LYS A 199 0.42 10.60 -17.48
CA LYS A 199 -0.94 10.85 -17.98
C LYS A 199 -2.04 10.29 -17.09
N ASN A 200 -1.84 9.14 -16.45
CA ASN A 200 -2.86 8.51 -15.61
C ASN A 200 -2.43 8.42 -14.14
N GLY A 201 -3.30 7.92 -13.27
CA GLY A 201 -2.98 7.73 -11.85
C GLY A 201 -1.85 6.72 -11.61
N GLY A 202 -1.69 5.71 -12.47
CA GLY A 202 -0.61 4.74 -12.40
C GLY A 202 0.76 5.34 -12.70
N ASP A 203 0.85 6.24 -13.68
CA ASP A 203 2.09 6.96 -14.03
C ASP A 203 2.58 7.81 -12.84
N HIS A 204 1.66 8.52 -12.20
CA HIS A 204 1.95 9.34 -11.03
C HIS A 204 2.31 8.48 -9.81
N LEU A 205 1.64 7.33 -9.63
CA LEU A 205 1.99 6.41 -8.55
C LEU A 205 3.39 5.82 -8.75
N ALA A 206 3.69 5.34 -9.96
CA ALA A 206 5.00 4.79 -10.31
C ALA A 206 6.11 5.80 -10.00
N ALA A 207 5.93 7.05 -10.44
CA ALA A 207 6.86 8.13 -10.13
C ALA A 207 6.92 8.42 -8.61
N ALA A 208 5.80 8.43 -7.90
CA ALA A 208 5.76 8.70 -6.46
C ALA A 208 6.59 7.69 -5.66
N PHE A 209 6.54 6.40 -5.98
CA PHE A 209 7.36 5.37 -5.32
C PHE A 209 8.86 5.55 -5.60
N ILE A 210 9.23 5.87 -6.84
CA ILE A 210 10.63 6.13 -7.21
C ILE A 210 11.20 7.32 -6.41
N PHE A 211 10.41 8.36 -6.17
CA PHE A 211 10.80 9.49 -5.33
C PHE A 211 10.73 9.20 -3.82
N GLN A 212 9.77 8.38 -3.36
CA GLN A 212 9.67 7.96 -1.95
C GLN A 212 10.95 7.26 -1.47
N HIS A 213 11.63 6.56 -2.37
CA HIS A 213 12.90 5.89 -2.14
C HIS A 213 14.13 6.80 -2.26
N GLY A 214 13.93 8.11 -2.39
CA GLY A 214 14.99 9.10 -2.26
C GLY A 214 15.55 9.24 -0.84
N HIS A 215 16.47 10.20 -0.70
CA HIS A 215 17.13 10.50 0.58
C HIS A 215 17.03 11.97 0.98
N ALA A 216 16.59 12.83 0.06
CA ALA A 216 16.50 14.27 0.26
C ALA A 216 15.06 14.72 0.50
N GLN A 217 14.89 15.85 1.19
CA GLN A 217 13.58 16.44 1.45
C GLN A 217 12.83 16.76 0.15
N GLU A 218 13.52 17.19 -0.89
CA GLU A 218 12.94 17.47 -2.21
C GLU A 218 12.37 16.21 -2.86
N ASP A 219 13.01 15.04 -2.65
CA ASP A 219 12.51 13.77 -3.16
C ASP A 219 11.17 13.42 -2.48
N PHE A 220 11.08 13.54 -1.15
CA PHE A 220 9.85 13.27 -0.41
C PHE A 220 8.74 14.28 -0.71
N ALA A 221 9.08 15.56 -0.88
CA ALA A 221 8.13 16.59 -1.29
C ALA A 221 7.54 16.27 -2.69
N MET A 222 8.39 15.81 -3.62
CA MET A 222 7.95 15.37 -4.95
C MET A 222 7.08 14.12 -4.88
N ALA A 223 7.47 13.11 -4.10
CA ALA A 223 6.67 11.91 -3.88
C ALA A 223 5.27 12.23 -3.33
N ARG A 224 5.18 13.20 -2.41
CA ARG A 224 3.89 13.66 -1.87
C ARG A 224 3.00 14.26 -2.95
N GLN A 225 3.56 15.12 -3.80
CA GLN A 225 2.81 15.75 -4.90
C GLN A 225 2.32 14.72 -5.93
N LEU A 226 3.20 13.81 -6.33
CA LEU A 226 2.88 12.75 -7.28
C LEU A 226 1.84 11.77 -6.71
N GLY A 227 1.96 11.41 -5.43
CA GLY A 227 0.97 10.61 -4.72
C GLY A 227 -0.41 11.27 -4.67
N ALA A 228 -0.44 12.57 -4.36
CA ALA A 228 -1.67 13.35 -4.36
C ALA A 228 -2.33 13.39 -5.74
N GLU A 229 -1.53 13.54 -6.80
CA GLU A 229 -2.04 13.52 -8.17
C GLU A 229 -2.53 12.12 -8.60
N ALA A 230 -1.84 11.06 -8.19
CA ALA A 230 -2.32 9.70 -8.37
C ALA A 230 -3.69 9.49 -7.70
N ALA A 231 -3.88 10.00 -6.49
CA ALA A 231 -5.14 9.93 -5.75
C ALA A 231 -6.28 10.67 -6.46
N LYS A 232 -6.02 11.91 -6.91
CA LYS A 232 -6.99 12.72 -7.68
C LYS A 232 -7.43 12.02 -8.97
N ARG A 233 -6.54 11.25 -9.58
CA ARG A 233 -6.80 10.42 -10.76
C ARG A 233 -7.41 9.06 -10.44
N GLY A 234 -7.82 8.83 -9.19
CA GLY A 234 -8.52 7.62 -8.76
C GLY A 234 -7.62 6.42 -8.48
N HIS A 235 -6.30 6.60 -8.39
CA HIS A 235 -5.42 5.50 -7.99
C HIS A 235 -5.62 5.17 -6.50
N PRO A 236 -5.98 3.92 -6.15
CA PRO A 236 -6.39 3.56 -4.77
C PRO A 236 -5.28 3.74 -3.72
N VAL A 237 -4.01 3.69 -4.15
CA VAL A 237 -2.83 3.86 -3.28
C VAL A 237 -2.35 5.30 -3.18
N GLY A 238 -2.81 6.21 -4.06
CA GLY A 238 -2.26 7.56 -4.18
C GLY A 238 -2.30 8.36 -2.88
N MET A 239 -3.41 8.28 -2.14
CA MET A 239 -3.58 8.99 -0.88
C MET A 239 -2.62 8.46 0.20
N TRP A 240 -2.40 7.14 0.25
CA TRP A 240 -1.48 6.53 1.20
C TRP A 240 -0.02 6.95 0.92
N ILE A 241 0.43 6.89 -0.34
CA ILE A 241 1.80 7.28 -0.67
C ILE A 241 2.04 8.79 -0.46
N ALA A 242 1.01 9.63 -0.66
CA ALA A 242 1.09 11.05 -0.34
C ALA A 242 1.31 11.29 1.17
N ALA A 243 0.55 10.61 2.01
CA ALA A 243 0.72 10.67 3.47
C ALA A 243 2.08 10.11 3.91
N ALA A 244 2.50 8.96 3.36
CA ALA A 244 3.78 8.34 3.70
C ALA A 244 4.99 9.17 3.30
N ALA A 245 4.92 9.86 2.16
CA ALA A 245 5.93 10.81 1.72
C ALA A 245 6.01 12.03 2.64
N TRP A 246 4.87 12.51 3.14
CA TRP A 246 4.84 13.61 4.10
C TRP A 246 5.47 13.20 5.44
N ASP A 247 5.11 12.02 5.96
CA ASP A 247 5.69 11.50 7.19
C ASP A 247 7.22 11.28 7.04
N ARG A 248 7.69 10.82 5.87
CA ARG A 248 9.12 10.68 5.57
C ARG A 248 9.85 12.02 5.50
N TRP A 249 9.21 13.04 4.91
CA TRP A 249 9.73 14.42 4.92
C TRP A 249 9.88 14.95 6.35
N LEU A 250 8.86 14.76 7.20
CA LEU A 250 8.86 15.19 8.60
C LEU A 250 9.94 14.48 9.41
N MET A 251 10.03 13.15 9.28
CA MET A 251 11.06 12.33 9.92
C MET A 251 12.47 12.79 9.52
N ASN A 252 12.70 13.07 8.22
CA ASN A 252 13.98 13.59 7.74
C ASN A 252 14.29 14.99 8.29
N ALA A 253 13.27 15.83 8.49
CA ALA A 253 13.38 17.14 9.14
C ALA A 253 13.48 17.07 10.68
N GLY A 254 13.52 15.88 11.28
CA GLY A 254 13.52 15.68 12.74
C GLY A 254 12.22 16.09 13.44
N LYS A 255 11.12 16.20 12.69
CA LYS A 255 9.79 16.57 13.19
C LYS A 255 8.90 15.33 13.36
N PRO A 256 7.98 15.30 14.34
CA PRO A 256 7.00 14.23 14.46
C PRO A 256 6.21 14.03 13.16
N GLN A 257 5.96 12.77 12.82
CA GLN A 257 5.15 12.39 11.67
C GLN A 257 3.66 12.59 11.95
N ARG A 258 2.80 12.60 10.93
CA ARG A 258 1.36 12.87 11.08
C ARG A 258 0.53 11.60 11.09
N PHE A 259 0.81 10.67 10.19
CA PHE A 259 -0.09 9.55 9.91
C PHE A 259 0.41 8.21 10.46
N GLY A 260 1.67 8.13 10.90
CA GLY A 260 2.22 6.95 11.55
C GLY A 260 2.71 5.90 10.56
N THR A 261 3.18 6.32 9.38
CA THR A 261 3.66 5.40 8.34
C THR A 261 5.13 5.03 8.48
N GLN A 262 5.92 5.84 9.20
CA GLN A 262 7.36 5.68 9.33
C GLN A 262 7.76 5.04 10.65
N TYR A 263 8.75 4.15 10.56
CA TYR A 263 9.38 3.47 11.68
C TYR A 263 10.87 3.78 11.66
N GLN A 264 11.50 3.76 12.83
CA GLN A 264 12.94 3.88 13.00
C GLN A 264 13.48 2.60 13.63
N PHE A 265 14.70 2.21 13.26
CA PHE A 265 15.35 1.08 13.91
C PHE A 265 15.70 1.45 15.36
N ASP A 266 15.24 0.64 16.32
CA ASP A 266 15.63 0.77 17.71
C ASP A 266 16.82 -0.17 17.98
N PRO A 267 18.03 0.38 18.26
CA PRO A 267 19.23 -0.43 18.47
C PRO A 267 19.17 -1.29 19.75
N GLN A 268 18.33 -0.92 20.73
CA GLN A 268 18.20 -1.68 21.97
C GLN A 268 17.36 -2.94 21.76
N THR A 269 16.22 -2.78 21.11
CA THR A 269 15.29 -3.90 20.86
C THR A 269 15.59 -4.65 19.56
N LYS A 270 16.45 -4.07 18.71
CA LYS A 270 16.76 -4.53 17.35
C LYS A 270 15.51 -4.67 16.47
N GLN A 271 14.48 -3.87 16.74
CA GLN A 271 13.19 -3.91 16.06
C GLN A 271 12.83 -2.53 15.50
N PRO A 272 12.04 -2.47 14.41
CA PRO A 272 11.47 -1.20 13.96
C PRO A 272 10.44 -0.71 14.98
N LYS A 273 10.65 0.52 15.48
CA LYS A 273 9.75 1.22 16.40
C LYS A 273 9.09 2.39 15.67
N LEU A 274 7.80 2.61 15.91
CA LEU A 274 7.07 3.73 15.33
C LEU A 274 7.77 5.07 15.66
N TYR A 275 8.04 5.87 14.63
CA TYR A 275 8.60 7.21 14.81
C TYR A 275 7.59 8.14 15.52
N PRO A 276 8.00 9.11 16.35
CA PRO A 276 7.06 9.97 17.08
C PRO A 276 5.97 10.57 16.18
N VAL A 277 4.72 10.44 16.60
CA VAL A 277 3.55 10.99 15.89
C VAL A 277 3.11 12.29 16.57
N ASP A 278 2.79 13.31 15.78
CA ASP A 278 2.26 14.59 16.24
C ASP A 278 0.90 14.37 16.95
N PRO A 279 0.81 14.63 18.26
CA PRO A 279 -0.41 14.39 19.03
C PRO A 279 -1.54 15.37 18.69
N SER A 280 -1.26 16.44 17.94
CA SER A 280 -2.29 17.40 17.49
C SER A 280 -3.11 16.90 16.30
N VAL A 281 -2.63 15.86 15.60
CA VAL A 281 -3.37 15.25 14.49
C VAL A 281 -4.44 14.32 15.06
N SER A 282 -5.69 14.76 15.02
CA SER A 282 -6.83 14.01 15.56
C SER A 282 -7.17 12.77 14.74
N ASP A 283 -7.87 11.81 15.36
CA ASP A 283 -8.33 10.61 14.66
C ASP A 283 -9.32 10.92 13.53
N GLU A 284 -10.09 12.01 13.63
CA GLU A 284 -10.95 12.49 12.54
C GLU A 284 -10.13 12.97 11.34
N GLU A 285 -9.03 13.68 11.56
CA GLU A 285 -8.13 14.09 10.47
C GLU A 285 -7.47 12.86 9.83
N ARG A 286 -7.06 11.88 10.64
CA ARG A 286 -6.51 10.61 10.15
C ARG A 286 -7.54 9.87 9.29
N ALA A 287 -8.79 9.83 9.74
CA ALA A 287 -9.90 9.21 9.00
C ALA A 287 -10.19 9.90 7.66
N ARG A 288 -10.05 11.23 7.58
CA ARG A 288 -10.15 11.97 6.30
C ARG A 288 -9.10 11.54 5.27
N TRP A 289 -7.94 11.07 5.74
CA TRP A 289 -6.87 10.48 4.93
C TRP A 289 -6.97 8.95 4.78
N GLY A 290 -8.03 8.33 5.29
CA GLY A 290 -8.21 6.87 5.26
C GLY A 290 -7.28 6.10 6.20
N PHE A 291 -6.71 6.76 7.20
CA PHE A 291 -5.91 6.13 8.25
C PHE A 291 -6.76 5.83 9.49
N PRO A 292 -6.48 4.72 10.19
CA PRO A 292 -7.16 4.43 11.43
C PRO A 292 -6.71 5.34 12.58
N PRO A 293 -7.45 5.30 13.71
CA PRO A 293 -7.04 5.93 14.94
C PRO A 293 -5.60 5.59 15.33
N LEU A 294 -4.89 6.53 15.96
CA LEU A 294 -3.48 6.33 16.32
C LEU A 294 -3.27 5.10 17.20
N ALA A 295 -4.20 4.82 18.12
CA ALA A 295 -4.14 3.66 19.01
C ALA A 295 -4.16 2.30 18.28
N GLU A 296 -4.57 2.26 17.01
CA GLU A 296 -4.59 1.06 16.18
C GLU A 296 -3.31 0.88 15.35
N ILE A 297 -2.39 1.85 15.34
CA ILE A 297 -1.10 1.71 14.67
C ILE A 297 -0.15 0.93 15.57
N PRO A 298 0.43 -0.19 15.09
CA PRO A 298 1.44 -0.92 15.86
C PRO A 298 2.62 -0.03 16.20
N THR A 299 3.00 0.01 17.48
CA THR A 299 4.20 0.75 17.91
C THR A 299 5.50 0.05 17.53
N VAL A 300 5.41 -1.23 17.14
CA VAL A 300 6.52 -2.09 16.73
C VAL A 300 6.02 -2.97 15.57
N MET A 301 6.80 -3.08 14.50
CA MET A 301 6.50 -4.03 13.41
C MET A 301 6.86 -5.45 13.87
N ARG A 302 5.88 -6.36 13.82
CA ARG A 302 6.05 -7.78 14.12
C ARG A 302 6.49 -8.57 12.90
#